data_AF-D6CT94-F1
#
_entry.id   AF-D6CT94-F1
#
_cell.length_a   1.000
_cell.length_b   1.000
_cell.length_c   1.000
_cell.angle_alpha   90.00
_cell.angle_beta   90.00
_cell.angle_gamma   90.00
#
_symmetry.space_group_name_H-M   'P 1'
#
loop_
_entity.id
_entity.type
_entity.pdbx_description
1 polymer ?
#
loop_
_entity_poly.entity_id
_entity_poly.type
_entity_poly.pdbx_seq_one_letter_code
_entity_poly.pdbx_strand_id
1 'polypeptide(L)'
;MLCTLGGCASLQSPAGAQISEAAVSADSAPSVPWWTEVDDPLLARLINHGLAADPLLVSEARALADLQARSQQWRFRLARWVGRMLQQMPDSPEVQAVRLADVRQRKAARIARAYVEVRRLQWNLALRQAFQDRFHDDADFARWRYEAGLVSGVDSGLAASLIGTNASALADTRARLAAAEATLARRAAVAPWQLGLWIADGAQVPWLDADGAAAAACDDAQAAGLRAALAEVQAREAALPELERDAERTADDARAAYRLGTGDFASLYVAQTAQLSVREARIDTRARLARAAIDLWTDVGLRRNQARLREPTRSSVGDMPLAVGACSD
;
A
#
# COMPACT_ATOMS: atom_id res chain seq x y z
N MET A 1 26.69 -67.25 -13.52
CA MET A 1 25.62 -68.04 -12.88
C MET A 1 25.50 -67.54 -11.45
N LEU A 2 24.27 -67.26 -11.01
CA LEU A 2 23.80 -66.89 -9.66
C LEU A 2 23.91 -65.42 -9.21
N CYS A 3 22.71 -64.81 -9.19
CA CYS A 3 22.30 -63.61 -8.48
C CYS A 3 22.39 -63.76 -6.96
N THR A 4 22.68 -62.66 -6.26
CA THR A 4 22.08 -62.36 -4.95
C THR A 4 21.91 -60.85 -4.76
N LEU A 5 20.73 -60.49 -4.26
CA LEU A 5 20.21 -59.15 -3.96
C LEU A 5 20.64 -58.65 -2.56
N GLY A 6 20.63 -57.33 -2.38
CA GLY A 6 20.70 -56.61 -1.10
C GLY A 6 21.58 -55.37 -1.24
N GLY A 7 21.15 -54.12 -1.03
CA GLY A 7 20.00 -53.56 -0.33
C GLY A 7 20.50 -52.27 0.33
N CYS A 8 20.61 -51.17 -0.44
CA CYS A 8 21.02 -49.87 0.09
C CYS A 8 19.78 -49.10 0.55
N ALA A 9 19.62 -48.93 1.85
CA ALA A 9 18.67 -48.01 2.45
C ALA A 9 19.24 -46.58 2.40
N SER A 10 18.82 -45.78 1.42
CA SER A 10 18.95 -44.33 1.47
C SER A 10 17.70 -43.76 2.16
N LEU A 11 17.90 -43.10 3.30
CA LEU A 11 16.90 -42.35 4.04
C LEU A 11 16.35 -41.21 3.16
N GLN A 12 15.16 -41.44 2.58
CA GLN A 12 14.36 -40.38 1.96
C GLN A 12 13.77 -39.51 3.08
N SER A 13 14.20 -38.25 3.13
CA SER A 13 13.54 -37.19 3.89
C SER A 13 12.06 -37.10 3.48
N PRO A 14 11.09 -36.95 4.41
CA PRO A 14 9.69 -36.87 4.02
C PRO A 14 9.50 -35.59 3.21
N ALA A 15 9.16 -35.78 1.94
CA ALA A 15 8.72 -34.75 1.03
C ALA A 15 7.70 -33.86 1.73
N GLY A 16 8.02 -32.58 1.89
CA GLY A 16 7.07 -31.56 2.26
C GLY A 16 5.85 -31.70 1.35
N ALA A 17 4.67 -31.74 1.97
CA ALA A 17 3.40 -31.86 1.30
C ALA A 17 3.26 -30.76 0.24
N GLN A 18 3.70 -31.07 -0.99
CA GLN A 18 3.25 -30.40 -2.17
C GLN A 18 1.77 -30.70 -2.25
N ILE A 19 0.97 -29.74 -1.83
CA ILE A 19 -0.47 -29.71 -2.10
C ILE A 19 -0.55 -29.78 -3.62
N SER A 20 -0.90 -30.97 -4.13
CA SER A 20 -1.07 -31.19 -5.55
C SER A 20 -2.04 -30.15 -6.09
N GLU A 21 -1.53 -29.40 -7.04
CA GLU A 21 -2.22 -28.51 -7.95
C GLU A 21 -3.22 -29.34 -8.76
N ALA A 22 -4.34 -29.67 -8.11
CA ALA A 22 -5.44 -30.41 -8.70
C ALA A 22 -6.16 -29.47 -9.65
N ALA A 23 -5.85 -29.59 -10.95
CA ALA A 23 -6.63 -29.18 -12.11
C ALA A 23 -7.73 -28.16 -11.81
N VAL A 24 -7.31 -26.94 -11.50
CA VAL A 24 -8.15 -25.75 -11.62
C VAL A 24 -8.30 -25.56 -13.12
N SER A 25 -9.52 -25.64 -13.67
CA SER A 25 -9.76 -25.14 -15.03
C SER A 25 -9.11 -23.76 -15.12
N ALA A 26 -8.33 -23.50 -16.17
CA ALA A 26 -7.58 -22.24 -16.32
C ALA A 26 -8.49 -20.98 -16.21
N ASP A 27 -9.80 -21.14 -16.41
CA ASP A 27 -10.86 -20.13 -16.21
C ASP A 27 -11.19 -19.80 -14.74
N SER A 28 -10.77 -20.62 -13.78
CA SER A 28 -11.12 -20.48 -12.36
C SER A 28 -9.97 -19.93 -11.50
N ALA A 29 -8.80 -19.66 -12.09
CA ALA A 29 -7.67 -19.09 -11.34
C ALA A 29 -7.99 -17.64 -10.92
N PRO A 30 -7.75 -17.24 -9.66
CA PRO A 30 -7.89 -15.84 -9.25
C PRO A 30 -7.00 -14.97 -10.16
N SER A 31 -7.51 -13.81 -10.60
CA SER A 31 -6.70 -12.83 -11.31
C SER A 31 -5.41 -12.57 -10.54
N VAL A 32 -4.29 -12.36 -11.23
CA VAL A 32 -3.02 -11.98 -10.60
C VAL A 32 -3.30 -10.87 -9.58
N PRO A 33 -2.93 -11.04 -8.29
CA PRO A 33 -3.25 -10.05 -7.28
C PRO A 33 -2.57 -8.72 -7.60
N TRP A 34 -3.31 -7.60 -7.57
CA TRP A 34 -2.75 -6.30 -7.96
C TRP A 34 -1.50 -5.92 -7.14
N TRP A 35 -1.41 -6.36 -5.88
CA TRP A 35 -0.25 -6.07 -5.03
C TRP A 35 1.01 -6.87 -5.40
N THR A 36 0.92 -7.82 -6.33
CA THR A 36 2.09 -8.46 -6.95
C THR A 36 2.52 -7.75 -8.24
N GLU A 37 1.67 -6.87 -8.77
CA GLU A 37 1.97 -6.00 -9.92
C GLU A 37 2.62 -4.68 -9.47
N VAL A 38 2.59 -4.39 -8.17
CA VAL A 38 3.25 -3.24 -7.56
C VAL A 38 4.73 -3.53 -7.31
N ASP A 39 5.61 -2.61 -7.71
CA ASP A 39 7.07 -2.65 -7.49
C ASP A 39 7.47 -2.31 -6.04
N ASP A 40 6.83 -2.94 -5.05
CA ASP A 40 7.21 -2.88 -3.63
C ASP A 40 7.16 -4.29 -3.01
N PRO A 41 8.31 -4.99 -2.92
CA PRO A 41 8.37 -6.36 -2.42
C PRO A 41 8.03 -6.46 -0.93
N LEU A 42 8.24 -5.39 -0.15
CA LEU A 42 7.90 -5.37 1.26
C LEU A 42 6.38 -5.26 1.45
N LEU A 43 5.71 -4.41 0.67
CA LEU A 43 4.27 -4.33 0.66
C LEU A 43 3.64 -5.68 0.29
N ALA A 44 4.13 -6.31 -0.79
CA ALA A 44 3.68 -7.63 -1.21
C ALA A 44 3.87 -8.67 -0.08
N ARG A 45 5.02 -8.66 0.60
CA ARG A 45 5.31 -9.53 1.75
C ARG A 45 4.33 -9.31 2.90
N LEU A 46 4.07 -8.05 3.29
CA LEU A 46 3.15 -7.71 4.37
C LEU A 46 1.72 -8.17 4.06
N ILE A 47 1.26 -7.96 2.83
CA ILE A 47 -0.07 -8.40 2.41
C ILE A 47 -0.14 -9.93 2.43
N ASN A 48 0.82 -10.61 1.80
CA ASN A 48 0.81 -12.07 1.74
C ASN A 48 0.86 -12.70 3.14
N HIS A 49 1.66 -12.16 4.05
CA HIS A 49 1.69 -12.60 5.45
C HIS A 49 0.34 -12.37 6.14
N GLY A 50 -0.23 -11.17 6.03
CA GLY A 50 -1.50 -10.85 6.68
C GLY A 50 -2.71 -11.59 6.13
N LEU A 51 -2.69 -11.98 4.86
CA LEU A 51 -3.70 -12.87 4.27
C LEU A 51 -3.54 -14.30 4.77
N ALA A 52 -2.31 -14.83 4.82
CA ALA A 52 -2.02 -16.20 5.25
C ALA A 52 -2.29 -16.43 6.75
N ALA A 53 -2.07 -15.41 7.58
CA ALA A 53 -2.26 -15.48 9.02
C ALA A 53 -3.71 -15.22 9.48
N ASP A 54 -4.64 -14.89 8.57
CA ASP A 54 -6.04 -14.63 8.94
C ASP A 54 -6.80 -15.94 9.18
N PRO A 55 -7.26 -16.23 10.41
CA PRO A 55 -7.94 -17.48 10.70
C PRO A 55 -9.27 -17.61 9.94
N LEU A 56 -9.97 -16.50 9.69
CA LEU A 56 -11.24 -16.51 8.95
C LEU A 56 -10.99 -16.84 7.48
N LEU A 57 -10.04 -16.17 6.82
CA LEU A 57 -9.71 -16.47 5.42
C LEU A 57 -9.19 -17.91 5.25
N VAL A 58 -8.39 -18.40 6.20
CA VAL A 58 -7.91 -19.80 6.19
C VAL A 58 -9.08 -20.77 6.34
N SER A 59 -10.03 -20.49 7.23
CA SER A 59 -11.22 -21.32 7.42
C SER A 59 -12.12 -21.34 6.19
N GLU A 60 -12.38 -20.18 5.59
CA GLU A 60 -13.18 -20.05 4.37
C GLU A 60 -12.51 -20.74 3.17
N ALA A 61 -11.18 -20.62 3.04
CA ALA A 61 -10.43 -21.31 2.00
C ALA A 61 -10.52 -22.84 2.12
N ARG A 62 -10.47 -23.38 3.34
CA ARG A 62 -10.66 -24.83 3.59
C ARG A 62 -12.09 -25.26 3.28
N ALA A 63 -13.08 -24.50 3.73
CA ALA A 63 -14.49 -24.80 3.45
C ALA A 63 -14.76 -24.82 1.93
N LEU A 64 -14.19 -23.87 1.18
CA LEU A 64 -14.26 -23.84 -0.28
C LEU A 64 -13.62 -25.08 -0.91
N ALA A 65 -12.43 -25.48 -0.48
CA ALA A 65 -11.76 -26.68 -0.98
C ALA A 65 -12.58 -27.96 -0.74
N ASP A 66 -13.18 -28.10 0.46
CA ASP A 66 -14.05 -29.22 0.79
C ASP A 66 -15.31 -29.26 -0.10
N LEU A 67 -15.91 -28.09 -0.36
CA LEU A 67 -17.07 -27.97 -1.23
C LEU A 67 -16.74 -28.31 -2.68
N GLN A 68 -15.60 -27.84 -3.18
CA GLN A 68 -15.11 -28.17 -4.52
C GLN A 68 -14.87 -29.68 -4.66
N ALA A 69 -14.18 -30.30 -3.70
CA ALA A 69 -13.95 -31.75 -3.68
C ALA A 69 -15.26 -32.55 -3.68
N ARG A 70 -16.24 -32.14 -2.86
CA ARG A 70 -17.58 -32.76 -2.85
C ARG A 70 -18.27 -32.57 -4.20
N SER A 71 -18.29 -31.36 -4.76
CA SER A 71 -18.94 -31.08 -6.04
C SER A 71 -18.39 -31.97 -7.17
N GLN A 72 -17.08 -32.20 -7.20
CA GLN A 72 -16.44 -33.10 -8.17
C GLN A 72 -16.91 -34.54 -7.95
N GLN A 73 -16.90 -35.04 -6.70
CA GLN A 73 -17.41 -36.38 -6.37
C GLN A 73 -18.89 -36.56 -6.74
N TRP A 74 -19.72 -35.55 -6.49
CA TRP A 74 -21.14 -35.57 -6.87
C TRP A 74 -21.32 -35.57 -8.39
N ARG A 75 -20.52 -34.81 -9.17
CA ARG A 75 -20.55 -34.85 -10.65
C ARG A 75 -20.27 -36.25 -11.19
N PHE A 76 -19.32 -36.98 -10.61
CA PHE A 76 -19.04 -38.37 -10.98
C PHE A 76 -20.19 -39.34 -10.60
N ARG A 77 -20.90 -39.10 -9.49
CA ARG A 77 -22.02 -39.96 -9.04
C ARG A 77 -23.36 -39.62 -9.71
N LEU A 78 -23.59 -38.36 -10.10
CA LEU A 78 -24.85 -37.84 -10.64
C LEU A 78 -24.97 -37.96 -12.17
N ALA A 79 -23.90 -38.30 -12.89
CA ALA A 79 -23.99 -38.75 -14.28
C ALA A 79 -24.96 -39.94 -14.48
N ARG A 80 -25.43 -40.57 -13.39
CA ARG A 80 -26.37 -41.68 -13.40
C ARG A 80 -27.83 -41.34 -13.03
N TRP A 81 -28.17 -40.16 -12.47
CA TRP A 81 -29.53 -40.04 -11.88
C TRP A 81 -30.29 -38.70 -11.87
N VAL A 82 -29.75 -37.47 -11.99
CA VAL A 82 -30.59 -36.31 -11.58
C VAL A 82 -30.44 -34.98 -12.32
N GLY A 83 -31.49 -34.64 -13.07
CA GLY A 83 -31.81 -33.25 -13.48
C GLY A 83 -32.82 -32.54 -12.56
N ARG A 84 -33.31 -33.16 -11.48
CA ARG A 84 -34.45 -32.66 -10.68
C ARG A 84 -34.13 -32.21 -9.24
N MET A 85 -32.88 -32.30 -8.78
CA MET A 85 -32.45 -32.01 -7.38
C MET A 85 -31.44 -30.85 -7.32
N LEU A 86 -31.56 -29.88 -8.24
CA LEU A 86 -30.62 -28.74 -8.35
C LEU A 86 -31.16 -27.42 -7.78
N GLN A 87 -32.42 -27.37 -7.31
CA GLN A 87 -33.04 -26.12 -6.81
C GLN A 87 -32.90 -25.89 -5.29
N GLN A 88 -32.29 -26.83 -4.54
CA GLN A 88 -32.03 -26.69 -3.09
C GLN A 88 -30.53 -26.77 -2.73
N MET A 89 -29.63 -26.52 -3.68
CA MET A 89 -28.20 -26.58 -3.37
C MET A 89 -27.69 -25.28 -2.70
N PRO A 90 -26.75 -25.39 -1.75
CA PRO A 90 -26.03 -24.24 -1.20
C PRO A 90 -25.32 -23.44 -2.31
N ASP A 91 -24.92 -22.19 -2.00
CA ASP A 91 -24.16 -21.31 -2.90
C ASP A 91 -23.12 -22.10 -3.71
N SER A 92 -23.09 -21.90 -5.03
CA SER A 92 -22.15 -22.61 -5.91
C SER A 92 -20.70 -22.37 -5.44
N PRO A 93 -19.79 -23.35 -5.62
CA PRO A 93 -18.40 -23.18 -5.23
C PRO A 93 -17.74 -21.96 -5.90
N GLU A 94 -18.20 -21.57 -7.09
CA GLU A 94 -17.77 -20.37 -7.80
C GLU A 94 -18.16 -19.08 -7.07
N VAL A 95 -19.41 -18.99 -6.58
CA VAL A 95 -19.88 -17.83 -5.78
C VAL A 95 -19.05 -17.70 -4.50
N GLN A 96 -18.74 -18.81 -3.84
CA GLN A 96 -17.92 -18.80 -2.63
C GLN A 96 -16.46 -18.42 -2.91
N ALA A 97 -15.89 -18.89 -4.02
CA ALA A 97 -14.55 -18.50 -4.44
C ALA A 97 -14.43 -16.99 -4.71
N VAL A 98 -15.45 -16.41 -5.37
CA VAL A 98 -15.50 -14.96 -5.60
C VAL A 98 -15.65 -14.17 -4.30
N ARG A 99 -16.52 -14.60 -3.38
CA ARG A 99 -16.62 -13.94 -2.06
C ARG A 99 -15.29 -13.95 -1.31
N LEU A 100 -14.61 -15.10 -1.29
CA LEU A 100 -13.28 -15.19 -0.66
C LEU A 100 -12.26 -14.26 -1.33
N ALA A 101 -12.26 -14.18 -2.67
CA ALA A 101 -11.41 -13.26 -3.41
C ALA A 101 -11.70 -11.80 -3.04
N ASP A 102 -12.96 -11.39 -2.93
CA ASP A 102 -13.36 -10.03 -2.54
C ASP A 102 -12.91 -9.67 -1.13
N VAL A 103 -13.05 -10.60 -0.16
CA VAL A 103 -12.58 -10.37 1.21
C VAL A 103 -11.06 -10.21 1.23
N ARG A 104 -10.33 -11.02 0.45
CA ARG A 104 -8.87 -10.88 0.28
C ARG A 104 -8.48 -9.53 -0.31
N GLN A 105 -9.15 -9.08 -1.36
CA GLN A 105 -8.91 -7.76 -1.98
C GLN A 105 -9.07 -6.63 -0.96
N ARG A 106 -10.18 -6.63 -0.21
CA ARG A 106 -10.44 -5.62 0.81
C ARG A 106 -9.43 -5.67 1.96
N LYS A 107 -8.98 -6.86 2.37
CA LYS A 107 -7.95 -6.99 3.41
C LYS A 107 -6.60 -6.49 2.92
N ALA A 108 -6.19 -6.84 1.71
CA ALA A 108 -4.97 -6.34 1.09
C ALA A 108 -4.95 -4.80 1.04
N ALA A 109 -6.05 -4.18 0.59
CA ALA A 109 -6.20 -2.73 0.56
C ALA A 109 -6.05 -2.09 1.97
N ARG A 110 -6.64 -2.70 3.00
CA ARG A 110 -6.49 -2.23 4.39
C ARG A 110 -5.05 -2.30 4.89
N ILE A 111 -4.31 -3.35 4.54
CA ILE A 111 -2.88 -3.48 4.88
C ILE A 111 -2.07 -2.43 4.13
N ALA A 112 -2.29 -2.29 2.82
CA ALA A 112 -1.59 -1.34 1.97
C ALA A 112 -1.77 0.12 2.42
N ARG A 113 -2.99 0.54 2.73
CA ARG A 113 -3.25 1.90 3.24
C ARG A 113 -2.55 2.18 4.58
N ALA A 114 -2.45 1.16 5.45
CA ALA A 114 -1.74 1.29 6.72
C ALA A 114 -0.22 1.39 6.51
N TYR A 115 0.32 0.62 5.55
CA TYR A 115 1.72 0.70 5.15
C TYR A 115 2.08 2.07 4.57
N VAL A 116 1.26 2.61 3.66
CA VAL A 116 1.45 3.97 3.11
C VAL A 116 1.44 5.03 4.22
N GLU A 117 0.60 4.89 5.25
CA GLU A 117 0.59 5.83 6.38
C GLU A 117 1.88 5.78 7.20
N VAL A 118 2.41 4.58 7.46
CA VAL A 118 3.72 4.43 8.13
C VAL A 118 4.81 5.12 7.31
N ARG A 119 4.88 4.87 6.00
CA ARG A 119 5.88 5.49 5.12
C ARG A 119 5.74 7.01 5.05
N ARG A 120 4.52 7.54 5.02
CA ARG A 120 4.25 8.99 5.06
C ARG A 120 4.81 9.61 6.35
N LEU A 121 4.56 8.98 7.50
CA LEU A 121 5.00 9.47 8.80
C LEU A 121 6.51 9.33 9.02
N GLN A 122 7.14 8.25 8.53
CA GLN A 122 8.59 8.09 8.54
C GLN A 122 9.28 9.21 7.74
N TRP A 123 8.77 9.51 6.54
CA TRP A 123 9.34 10.57 5.72
C TRP A 123 9.10 11.97 6.33
N ASN A 124 7.90 12.22 6.87
CA ASN A 124 7.63 13.48 7.57
C ASN A 124 8.52 13.66 8.81
N LEU A 125 8.76 12.59 9.57
CA LEU A 125 9.65 12.59 10.73
C LEU A 125 11.09 12.97 10.32
N ALA A 126 11.62 12.32 9.29
CA ALA A 126 12.96 12.62 8.78
C ALA A 126 13.08 14.06 8.26
N LEU A 127 12.05 14.56 7.55
CA LEU A 127 11.98 15.95 7.09
C LEU A 127 12.03 16.93 8.28
N ARG A 128 11.18 16.73 9.28
CA ARG A 128 11.11 17.62 10.45
C ARG A 128 12.39 17.59 11.29
N GLN A 129 13.08 16.45 11.35
CA GLN A 129 14.38 16.33 12.01
C GLN A 129 15.43 17.19 11.29
N ALA A 130 15.50 17.10 9.96
CA ALA A 130 16.43 17.92 9.18
C ALA A 130 16.16 19.44 9.34
N PHE A 131 14.89 19.84 9.44
CA PHE A 131 14.54 21.24 9.73
C PHE A 131 14.85 21.65 11.17
N GLN A 132 14.70 20.74 12.14
CA GLN A 132 15.05 21.01 13.54
C GLN A 132 16.53 21.40 13.65
N ASP A 133 17.41 20.63 13.00
CA ASP A 133 18.85 20.90 13.00
C ASP A 133 19.14 22.27 12.36
N ARG A 134 18.51 22.57 11.22
CA ARG A 134 18.63 23.88 10.56
C ARG A 134 18.15 25.04 11.44
N PHE A 135 17.06 24.87 12.19
CA PHE A 135 16.53 25.89 13.10
C PHE A 135 17.44 26.11 14.30
N HIS A 136 18.10 25.07 14.81
CA HIS A 136 19.12 25.23 15.84
C HIS A 136 20.30 26.07 15.35
N ASP A 137 20.83 25.79 14.15
CA ASP A 137 21.91 26.58 13.56
C ASP A 137 21.54 28.07 13.43
N ASP A 138 20.32 28.35 13.00
CA ASP A 138 19.86 29.73 12.78
C ASP A 138 19.57 30.46 14.09
N ALA A 139 19.09 29.75 15.11
CA ALA A 139 18.93 30.30 16.46
C ALA A 139 20.28 30.60 17.12
N ASP A 140 21.28 29.75 16.93
CA ASP A 140 22.63 29.99 17.44
C ASP A 140 23.25 31.24 16.81
N PHE A 141 23.05 31.43 15.50
CA PHE A 141 23.49 32.64 14.83
C PHE A 141 22.72 33.89 15.27
N ALA A 142 21.39 33.82 15.43
CA ALA A 142 20.58 34.92 15.93
C ALA A 142 20.97 35.33 17.36
N ARG A 143 21.26 34.34 18.22
CA ARG A 143 21.77 34.56 19.58
C ARG A 143 23.14 35.23 19.56
N TRP A 144 24.07 34.75 18.74
CA TRP A 144 25.38 35.38 18.59
C TRP A 144 25.26 36.86 18.18
N ARG A 145 24.38 37.19 17.22
CA ARG A 145 24.15 38.58 16.82
C ARG A 145 23.57 39.43 17.95
N TYR A 146 22.68 38.87 18.76
CA TYR A 146 22.12 39.55 19.92
C TYR A 146 23.19 39.82 20.99
N GLU A 147 24.00 38.82 21.33
CA GLU A 147 25.10 38.94 22.30
C GLU A 147 26.18 39.95 21.85
N ALA A 148 26.40 40.05 20.53
CA ALA A 148 27.26 41.06 19.93
C ALA A 148 26.64 42.47 19.85
N GLY A 149 25.38 42.65 20.27
CA GLY A 149 24.65 43.91 20.20
C GLY A 149 24.27 44.36 18.79
N LEU A 150 24.27 43.45 17.80
CA LEU A 150 23.98 43.74 16.39
C LEU A 150 22.47 43.73 16.08
N VAL A 151 21.68 43.03 16.90
CA VAL A 151 20.21 42.92 16.74
C VAL A 151 19.53 42.95 18.11
N SER A 152 18.22 43.24 18.10
CA SER A 152 17.40 43.16 19.31
C SER A 152 17.14 41.70 19.72
N GLY A 153 16.68 41.49 20.95
CA GLY A 153 16.29 40.15 21.44
C GLY A 153 15.09 39.52 20.71
N VAL A 154 14.39 40.26 19.84
CA VAL A 154 13.26 39.76 19.04
C VAL A 154 13.69 38.60 18.13
N ASP A 155 14.84 38.71 17.47
CA ASP A 155 15.35 37.67 16.57
C ASP A 155 15.57 36.34 17.32
N SER A 156 16.21 36.41 18.49
CA SER A 156 16.42 35.24 19.35
C SER A 156 15.10 34.64 19.83
N GLY A 157 14.10 35.47 20.15
CA GLY A 157 12.76 35.03 20.53
C GLY A 157 12.01 34.32 19.39
N LEU A 158 12.07 34.85 18.16
CA LEU A 158 11.48 34.22 16.98
C LEU A 158 12.16 32.90 16.65
N ALA A 159 13.48 32.83 16.74
CA ALA A 159 14.24 31.60 16.50
C ALA A 159 13.89 30.51 17.53
N ALA A 160 13.78 30.87 18.81
CA ALA A 160 13.34 29.97 19.87
C ALA A 160 11.90 29.46 19.64
N SER A 161 11.00 30.32 19.16
CA SER A 161 9.64 29.92 18.79
C SER A 161 9.62 28.87 17.67
N LEU A 162 10.43 29.06 16.62
CA LEU A 162 10.53 28.12 15.50
C LEU A 162 11.03 26.73 15.94
N ILE A 163 12.06 26.70 16.80
CA ILE A 163 12.55 25.47 17.43
C ILE A 163 11.45 24.80 18.26
N GLY A 164 10.75 25.55 19.11
CA GLY A 164 9.73 25.01 20.02
C GLY A 164 8.51 24.44 19.30
N THR A 165 8.05 25.13 18.25
CA THR A 165 6.93 24.69 17.42
C THR A 165 7.27 23.41 16.64
N ASN A 166 8.45 23.34 16.03
CA ASN A 166 8.86 22.13 15.30
C ASN A 166 9.19 20.95 16.24
N ALA A 167 9.77 21.20 17.43
CA ALA A 167 10.01 20.17 18.43
C ALA A 167 8.70 19.54 18.94
N SER A 168 7.67 20.34 19.17
CA SER A 168 6.33 19.86 19.55
C SER A 168 5.74 18.98 18.46
N ALA A 169 5.78 19.46 17.21
CA ALA A 169 5.27 18.70 16.09
C ALA A 169 6.09 17.42 15.79
N LEU A 170 7.40 17.41 16.07
CA LEU A 170 8.24 16.20 16.04
C LEU A 170 7.76 15.16 17.05
N ALA A 171 7.43 15.58 18.27
CA ALA A 171 6.89 14.67 19.29
C ALA A 171 5.56 14.07 18.84
N ASP A 172 4.66 14.89 18.29
CA ASP A 172 3.38 14.44 17.75
C ASP A 172 3.56 13.45 16.57
N THR A 173 4.47 13.74 15.63
CA THR A 173 4.75 12.85 14.50
C THR A 173 5.32 11.51 14.97
N ARG A 174 6.19 11.48 15.99
CA ARG A 174 6.68 10.22 16.58
C ARG A 174 5.55 9.40 17.21
N ALA A 175 4.66 10.05 17.97
CA ALA A 175 3.51 9.37 18.58
C ALA A 175 2.55 8.79 17.51
N ARG A 176 2.29 9.56 16.45
CA ARG A 176 1.48 9.10 15.30
C ARG A 176 2.15 7.94 14.57
N LEU A 177 3.46 7.98 14.37
CA LEU A 177 4.22 6.90 13.72
C LEU A 177 4.09 5.60 14.53
N ALA A 178 4.33 5.65 15.84
CA ALA A 178 4.18 4.48 16.71
C ALA A 178 2.75 3.89 16.66
N ALA A 179 1.71 4.74 16.63
CA ALA A 179 0.33 4.30 16.48
C ALA A 179 0.03 3.69 15.10
N ALA A 180 0.61 4.23 14.03
CA ALA A 180 0.49 3.72 12.68
C ALA A 180 1.20 2.36 12.52
N GLU A 181 2.40 2.20 13.07
CA GLU A 181 3.15 0.94 13.10
C GLU A 181 2.38 -0.14 13.87
N ALA A 182 1.83 0.18 15.04
CA ALA A 182 0.99 -0.74 15.78
C ALA A 182 -0.27 -1.15 14.99
N THR A 183 -0.85 -0.22 14.22
CA THR A 183 -1.99 -0.50 13.35
C THR A 183 -1.62 -1.41 12.18
N LEU A 184 -0.47 -1.16 11.55
CA LEU A 184 0.05 -2.00 10.47
C LEU A 184 0.36 -3.41 10.98
N ALA A 185 1.05 -3.54 12.11
CA ALA A 185 1.37 -4.81 12.77
C ALA A 185 0.10 -5.64 12.99
N ARG A 186 -0.95 -5.05 13.58
CA ARG A 186 -2.24 -5.72 13.79
C ARG A 186 -2.90 -6.15 12.47
N ARG A 187 -2.90 -5.30 11.44
CA ARG A 187 -3.56 -5.59 10.15
C ARG A 187 -2.82 -6.67 9.34
N ALA A 188 -1.49 -6.62 9.35
CA ALA A 188 -0.63 -7.59 8.69
C ALA A 188 -0.42 -8.86 9.53
N ALA A 189 -0.95 -8.92 10.76
CA ALA A 189 -0.74 -10.01 11.72
C ALA A 189 0.76 -10.32 11.97
N VAL A 190 1.59 -9.27 11.98
CA VAL A 190 3.03 -9.33 12.23
C VAL A 190 3.28 -8.85 13.66
N ALA A 191 4.18 -9.52 14.40
CA ALA A 191 4.58 -9.03 15.72
C ALA A 191 5.34 -7.70 15.59
N PRO A 192 5.18 -6.73 16.53
CA PRO A 192 5.81 -5.41 16.41
C PRO A 192 7.33 -5.43 16.19
N TRP A 193 8.04 -6.31 16.89
CA TRP A 193 9.49 -6.47 16.72
C TRP A 193 9.87 -6.99 15.31
N GLN A 194 9.07 -7.90 14.76
CA GLN A 194 9.28 -8.45 13.43
C GLN A 194 8.98 -7.40 12.35
N LEU A 195 7.99 -6.54 12.58
CA LEU A 195 7.70 -5.41 11.70
C LEU A 195 8.89 -4.42 11.66
N GLY A 196 9.50 -4.13 12.81
CA GLY A 196 10.69 -3.28 12.90
C GLY A 196 11.91 -3.84 12.16
N LEU A 197 12.02 -5.18 12.01
CA LEU A 197 13.07 -5.80 11.19
C LEU A 197 12.79 -5.68 9.68
N TRP A 198 11.54 -5.49 9.29
CA TRP A 198 11.12 -5.47 7.88
C TRP A 198 11.07 -4.05 7.31
N ILE A 199 10.70 -3.07 8.14
CA ILE A 199 10.53 -1.68 7.72
C ILE A 199 11.79 -0.91 8.14
N ALA A 200 12.65 -0.61 7.17
CA ALA A 200 13.76 0.33 7.39
C ALA A 200 13.23 1.73 7.72
N ASP A 201 13.94 2.41 8.63
CA ASP A 201 13.68 3.80 8.99
C ASP A 201 13.86 4.74 7.79
N GLY A 202 13.05 5.80 7.74
CA GLY A 202 13.23 6.92 6.79
C GLY A 202 12.92 6.63 5.32
N ALA A 203 12.41 5.45 4.96
CA ALA A 203 12.06 5.19 3.56
C ALA A 203 10.86 6.04 3.11
N GLN A 204 10.87 6.45 1.84
CA GLN A 204 9.84 7.28 1.23
C GLN A 204 8.54 6.48 0.99
N VAL A 205 7.45 7.22 0.70
CA VAL A 205 6.20 6.62 0.22
C VAL A 205 6.49 5.89 -1.10
N PRO A 206 6.08 4.61 -1.25
CA PRO A 206 6.31 3.87 -2.48
C PRO A 206 5.55 4.48 -3.65
N TRP A 207 6.13 4.39 -4.84
CA TRP A 207 5.38 4.64 -6.06
C TRP A 207 4.53 3.40 -6.35
N LEU A 208 3.22 3.59 -6.48
CA LEU A 208 2.28 2.55 -6.87
C LEU A 208 1.81 2.90 -8.28
N ASP A 209 1.82 1.92 -9.19
CA ASP A 209 1.43 2.12 -10.59
C ASP A 209 -0.03 2.55 -10.69
N ALA A 210 -0.24 3.86 -10.72
CA ALA A 210 -1.55 4.49 -10.77
C ALA A 210 -2.12 4.51 -12.19
N ASP A 211 -1.25 4.60 -13.20
CA ASP A 211 -1.63 4.67 -14.60
C ASP A 211 -2.10 3.29 -15.09
N GLY A 212 -1.42 2.22 -14.67
CA GLY A 212 -1.88 0.85 -14.88
C GLY A 212 -3.24 0.57 -14.21
N ALA A 213 -3.44 1.08 -12.99
CA ALA A 213 -4.74 0.98 -12.30
C ALA A 213 -5.85 1.66 -13.09
N ALA A 214 -5.59 2.87 -13.60
CA ALA A 214 -6.54 3.65 -14.38
C ALA A 214 -6.86 3.00 -15.73
N ALA A 215 -5.86 2.46 -16.42
CA ALA A 215 -6.04 1.73 -17.67
C ALA A 215 -6.83 0.43 -17.50
N ALA A 216 -6.71 -0.23 -16.34
CA ALA A 216 -7.41 -1.47 -16.02
C ALA A 216 -8.85 -1.27 -15.51
N ALA A 217 -9.24 -0.03 -15.21
CA ALA A 217 -10.53 0.31 -14.61
C ALA A 217 -11.69 0.15 -15.59
N CYS A 218 -12.86 -0.23 -15.08
CA CYS A 218 -14.08 -0.25 -15.87
C CYS A 218 -14.56 1.17 -16.24
N ASP A 219 -15.40 1.24 -17.26
CA ASP A 219 -16.12 2.46 -17.65
C ASP A 219 -17.48 2.57 -16.95
N ASP A 220 -17.46 2.49 -15.62
CA ASP A 220 -18.63 2.73 -14.78
C ASP A 220 -18.48 4.01 -13.94
N ALA A 221 -19.60 4.50 -13.37
CA ALA A 221 -19.61 5.74 -12.61
C ALA A 221 -18.71 5.72 -11.37
N GLN A 222 -18.52 4.57 -10.73
CA GLN A 222 -17.66 4.42 -9.56
C GLN A 222 -16.18 4.50 -9.96
N ALA A 223 -15.80 3.75 -10.99
CA ALA A 223 -14.45 3.78 -11.55
C ALA A 223 -14.11 5.15 -12.15
N ALA A 224 -15.06 5.82 -12.80
CA ALA A 224 -14.91 7.20 -13.28
C ALA A 224 -14.66 8.18 -12.12
N GLY A 225 -15.38 8.03 -11.00
CA GLY A 225 -15.15 8.82 -9.79
C GLY A 225 -13.76 8.60 -9.19
N LEU A 226 -13.30 7.35 -9.12
CA LEU A 226 -11.96 7.00 -8.63
C LEU A 226 -10.85 7.52 -9.56
N ARG A 227 -11.04 7.44 -10.89
CA ARG A 227 -10.12 8.02 -11.88
C ARG A 227 -10.05 9.54 -11.78
N ALA A 228 -11.18 10.22 -11.60
CA ALA A 228 -11.21 11.66 -11.40
C ALA A 228 -10.46 12.08 -10.12
N ALA A 229 -10.69 11.36 -9.00
CA ALA A 229 -9.97 11.60 -7.75
C ALA A 229 -8.46 11.35 -7.90
N LEU A 230 -8.06 10.30 -8.64
CA LEU A 230 -6.66 10.03 -8.95
C LEU A 230 -6.04 11.17 -9.78
N ALA A 231 -6.71 11.61 -10.84
CA ALA A 231 -6.26 12.67 -11.73
C ALA A 231 -6.10 14.02 -10.98
N GLU A 232 -7.00 14.34 -10.06
CA GLU A 232 -6.88 15.53 -9.20
C GLU A 232 -5.59 15.50 -8.38
N VAL A 233 -5.27 14.35 -7.77
CA VAL A 233 -4.06 14.18 -6.96
C VAL A 233 -2.80 14.17 -7.83
N GLN A 234 -2.86 13.57 -9.03
CA GLN A 234 -1.77 13.61 -10.01
C GLN A 234 -1.45 15.04 -10.45
N ALA A 235 -2.47 15.85 -10.76
CA ALA A 235 -2.29 17.25 -11.11
C ALA A 235 -1.67 18.05 -9.96
N ARG A 236 -2.06 17.76 -8.71
CA ARG A 236 -1.46 18.36 -7.51
C ARG A 236 0.02 17.99 -7.37
N GLU A 237 0.40 16.71 -7.52
CA GLU A 237 1.81 16.30 -7.43
C GLU A 237 2.65 16.84 -8.60
N ALA A 238 2.09 16.99 -9.79
CA ALA A 238 2.82 17.60 -10.91
C ALA A 238 3.21 19.07 -10.65
N ALA A 239 2.39 19.81 -9.89
CA ALA A 239 2.63 21.22 -9.58
C ALA A 239 3.60 21.47 -8.40
N LEU A 240 3.75 20.51 -7.49
CA LEU A 240 4.50 20.67 -6.25
C LEU A 240 6.03 20.80 -6.40
N PRO A 241 6.71 20.11 -7.33
CA PRO A 241 8.17 20.19 -7.47
C PRO A 241 8.70 21.58 -7.78
N GLU A 242 7.97 22.37 -8.57
CA GLU A 242 8.35 23.76 -8.86
C GLU A 242 8.16 24.64 -7.63
N LEU A 243 7.01 24.53 -6.96
CA LEU A 243 6.74 25.24 -5.72
C LEU A 243 7.76 24.90 -4.61
N GLU A 244 8.21 23.66 -4.51
CA GLU A 244 9.26 23.26 -3.57
C GLU A 244 10.59 23.94 -3.88
N ARG A 245 11.01 23.96 -5.15
CA ARG A 245 12.24 24.65 -5.58
C ARG A 245 12.16 26.16 -5.29
N ASP A 246 11.01 26.78 -5.49
CA ASP A 246 10.80 28.20 -5.22
C ASP A 246 10.85 28.52 -3.73
N ALA A 247 10.20 27.70 -2.91
CA ALA A 247 10.22 27.85 -1.46
C ALA A 247 11.62 27.60 -0.87
N GLU A 248 12.38 26.64 -1.41
CA GLU A 248 13.77 26.40 -1.02
C GLU A 248 14.67 27.59 -1.35
N ARG A 249 14.62 28.10 -2.59
CA ARG A 249 15.38 29.29 -2.98
C ARG A 249 15.05 30.49 -2.11
N THR A 250 13.76 30.72 -1.85
CA THR A 250 13.32 31.85 -1.01
C THR A 250 13.85 31.73 0.43
N ALA A 251 13.86 30.52 1.00
CA ALA A 251 14.40 30.30 2.34
C ALA A 251 15.92 30.47 2.39
N ASP A 252 16.65 29.99 1.39
CA ASP A 252 18.10 30.13 1.32
C ASP A 252 18.53 31.60 1.08
N ASP A 253 17.81 32.33 0.22
CA ASP A 253 18.02 33.76 0.00
C ASP A 253 17.74 34.58 1.26
N ALA A 254 16.63 34.32 1.95
CA ALA A 254 16.31 34.97 3.21
C ALA A 254 17.37 34.66 4.29
N ARG A 255 17.91 33.44 4.32
CA ARG A 255 18.98 33.04 5.24
C ARG A 255 20.27 33.77 4.93
N ALA A 256 20.64 33.88 3.66
CA ALA A 256 21.81 34.63 3.23
C ALA A 256 21.68 36.12 3.57
N ALA A 257 20.54 36.74 3.28
CA ALA A 257 20.27 38.14 3.60
C ALA A 257 20.37 38.42 5.11
N TYR A 258 19.77 37.55 5.94
CA TYR A 258 19.87 37.66 7.40
C TYR A 258 21.32 37.57 7.87
N ARG A 259 22.08 36.59 7.35
CA ARG A 259 23.49 36.37 7.73
C ARG A 259 24.41 37.51 7.31
N LEU A 260 24.17 38.10 6.16
CA LEU A 260 24.89 39.29 5.67
C LEU A 260 24.43 40.59 6.35
N GLY A 261 23.38 40.54 7.17
CA GLY A 261 22.81 41.72 7.83
C GLY A 261 22.02 42.65 6.91
N THR A 262 21.65 42.19 5.72
CA THR A 262 20.83 42.92 4.74
C THR A 262 19.34 42.58 4.84
N GLY A 263 18.97 41.59 5.65
CA GLY A 263 17.60 41.20 5.94
C GLY A 263 17.34 40.95 7.43
N ASP A 264 16.07 40.75 7.79
CA ASP A 264 15.63 40.48 9.17
C ASP A 264 15.29 39.00 9.40
N PHE A 265 15.26 38.59 10.68
CA PHE A 265 14.94 37.21 11.05
C PHE A 265 13.46 36.86 10.77
N ALA A 266 12.55 37.84 10.77
CA ALA A 266 11.14 37.61 10.50
C ALA A 266 10.92 37.08 9.08
N SER A 267 11.64 37.63 8.10
CA SER A 267 11.63 37.18 6.71
C SER A 267 12.17 35.75 6.58
N LEU A 268 13.28 35.44 7.28
CA LEU A 268 13.83 34.09 7.35
C LEU A 268 12.82 33.09 7.96
N TYR A 269 12.21 33.47 9.08
CA TYR A 269 11.20 32.68 9.77
C TYR A 269 10.04 32.32 8.81
N VAL A 270 9.46 33.31 8.14
CA VAL A 270 8.33 33.09 7.22
C VAL A 270 8.75 32.20 6.05
N ALA A 271 9.90 32.47 5.44
CA ALA A 271 10.40 31.70 4.29
C ALA A 271 10.66 30.23 4.64
N GLN A 272 11.27 29.96 5.80
CA GLN A 272 11.51 28.59 6.25
C GLN A 272 10.24 27.84 6.64
N THR A 273 9.28 28.53 7.26
CA THR A 273 7.98 27.93 7.60
C THR A 273 7.21 27.56 6.33
N ALA A 274 7.27 28.42 5.29
CA ALA A 274 6.70 28.14 3.98
C ALA A 274 7.42 26.96 3.30
N GLN A 275 8.75 26.91 3.32
CA GLN A 275 9.53 25.80 2.79
C GLN A 275 9.15 24.47 3.45
N LEU A 276 9.09 24.42 4.78
CA LEU A 276 8.65 23.22 5.51
C LEU A 276 7.24 22.81 5.07
N SER A 277 6.30 23.76 5.06
CA SER A 277 4.89 23.49 4.71
C SER A 277 4.72 22.92 3.30
N VAL A 278 5.47 23.44 2.31
CA VAL A 278 5.43 22.93 0.93
C VAL A 278 5.98 21.51 0.84
N ARG A 279 7.09 21.23 1.53
CA ARG A 279 7.70 19.88 1.55
C ARG A 279 6.80 18.86 2.24
N GLU A 280 6.12 19.25 3.31
CA GLU A 280 5.11 18.41 3.95
C GLU A 280 3.91 18.15 3.03
N ALA A 281 3.42 19.18 2.34
CA ALA A 281 2.33 19.04 1.38
C ALA A 281 2.68 18.07 0.24
N ARG A 282 3.96 18.02 -0.19
CA ARG A 282 4.43 17.05 -1.18
C ARG A 282 4.40 15.62 -0.66
N ILE A 283 4.89 15.39 0.56
CA ILE A 283 4.83 14.07 1.22
C ILE A 283 3.38 13.59 1.33
N ASP A 284 2.47 14.47 1.79
CA ASP A 284 1.05 14.15 1.94
C ASP A 284 0.36 13.89 0.61
N THR A 285 0.73 14.62 -0.45
CA THR A 285 0.19 14.41 -1.79
C THR A 285 0.65 13.09 -2.39
N ARG A 286 1.92 12.69 -2.20
CA ARG A 286 2.40 11.37 -2.60
C ARG A 286 1.69 10.23 -1.86
N ALA A 287 1.45 10.37 -0.56
CA ALA A 287 0.67 9.39 0.18
C ALA A 287 -0.78 9.31 -0.29
N ARG A 288 -1.40 10.44 -0.66
CA ARG A 288 -2.74 10.46 -1.27
C ARG A 288 -2.74 9.78 -2.65
N LEU A 289 -1.72 9.99 -3.46
CA LEU A 289 -1.59 9.35 -4.78
C LEU A 289 -1.53 7.83 -4.64
N ALA A 290 -0.70 7.34 -3.72
CA ALA A 290 -0.61 5.91 -3.42
C ALA A 290 -1.96 5.34 -2.93
N ARG A 291 -2.69 6.06 -2.07
CA ARG A 291 -4.02 5.63 -1.61
C ARG A 291 -5.04 5.56 -2.75
N ALA A 292 -5.07 6.57 -3.61
CA ALA A 292 -5.95 6.59 -4.77
C ALA A 292 -5.66 5.41 -5.72
N ALA A 293 -4.38 5.10 -5.96
CA ALA A 293 -3.98 3.92 -6.73
C ALA A 293 -4.45 2.61 -6.07
N ILE A 294 -4.29 2.46 -4.75
CA ILE A 294 -4.79 1.29 -4.00
C ILE A 294 -6.31 1.15 -4.15
N ASP A 295 -7.04 2.26 -4.03
CA ASP A 295 -8.51 2.27 -4.12
C ASP A 295 -8.97 1.83 -5.52
N LEU A 296 -8.32 2.34 -6.56
CA LEU A 296 -8.60 1.98 -7.94
C LEU A 296 -8.26 0.52 -8.26
N TRP A 297 -7.07 0.04 -7.86
CA TRP A 297 -6.69 -1.36 -8.00
C TRP A 297 -7.62 -2.33 -7.26
N THR A 298 -8.07 -1.92 -6.07
CA THR A 298 -9.05 -2.72 -5.31
C THR A 298 -10.37 -2.81 -6.05
N ASP A 299 -10.85 -1.70 -6.62
CA ASP A 299 -12.09 -1.66 -7.39
C ASP A 299 -12.00 -2.53 -8.66
N VAL A 300 -10.90 -2.41 -9.42
CA VAL A 300 -10.58 -3.27 -10.57
C VAL A 300 -10.66 -4.75 -10.19
N GLY A 301 -10.02 -5.14 -9.08
CA GLY A 301 -10.04 -6.52 -8.60
C GLY A 301 -11.44 -7.01 -8.26
N LEU A 302 -12.25 -6.19 -7.58
CA LEU A 302 -13.64 -6.52 -7.23
C LEU A 302 -14.52 -6.64 -8.48
N ARG A 303 -14.37 -5.74 -9.45
CA ARG A 303 -15.13 -5.78 -10.72
C ARG A 303 -14.78 -7.01 -11.56
N ARG A 304 -13.49 -7.36 -11.67
CA ARG A 304 -13.04 -8.60 -12.33
C ARG A 304 -13.65 -9.84 -11.68
N ASN A 305 -13.72 -9.88 -10.34
CA ASN A 305 -14.37 -10.97 -9.62
C ASN A 305 -15.88 -11.04 -9.91
N GLN A 306 -16.57 -9.88 -9.98
CA GLN A 306 -18.00 -9.81 -10.29
C GLN A 306 -18.32 -10.23 -11.73
N ALA A 307 -17.51 -9.82 -12.71
CA ALA A 307 -17.69 -10.19 -14.12
C ALA A 307 -17.69 -11.72 -14.31
N ARG A 308 -16.82 -12.44 -13.59
CA ARG A 308 -16.78 -13.91 -13.60
C ARG A 308 -18.05 -14.58 -13.11
N LEU A 309 -18.81 -13.95 -12.21
CA LEU A 309 -20.12 -14.47 -11.79
C LEU A 309 -21.21 -14.27 -12.84
N ARG A 310 -21.03 -13.31 -13.76
CA ARG A 310 -22.00 -12.97 -14.80
C ARG A 310 -21.80 -13.78 -16.07
N GLU A 311 -20.57 -14.21 -16.35
CA GLU A 311 -20.30 -15.08 -17.49
C GLU A 311 -20.92 -16.48 -17.23
N PRO A 312 -21.94 -16.90 -18.00
CA PRO A 312 -22.43 -18.26 -17.89
C PRO A 312 -21.30 -19.18 -18.34
N THR A 313 -20.94 -20.16 -17.50
CA THR A 313 -19.93 -21.19 -17.80
C THR A 313 -20.19 -21.74 -19.20
N ARG A 314 -19.43 -21.29 -20.22
CA ARG A 314 -19.45 -21.88 -21.56
C ARG A 314 -18.75 -23.24 -21.49
N SER A 315 -19.46 -24.20 -20.94
CA SER A 315 -19.21 -25.61 -21.22
C SER A 315 -19.79 -25.91 -22.60
N SER A 316 -19.02 -25.64 -23.67
CA SER A 316 -18.89 -26.46 -24.89
C SER A 316 -18.56 -25.62 -26.13
N VAL A 317 -17.51 -26.05 -26.84
CA VAL A 317 -17.18 -25.80 -28.26
C VAL A 317 -16.39 -24.51 -28.58
N GLY A 318 -15.13 -24.72 -28.96
CA GLY A 318 -14.47 -24.04 -30.08
C GLY A 318 -13.67 -22.78 -29.76
N ASP A 319 -12.38 -22.84 -30.04
CA ASP A 319 -11.39 -21.76 -30.00
C ASP A 319 -11.86 -20.40 -30.56
N MET A 320 -11.54 -19.31 -29.84
CA MET A 320 -10.94 -18.08 -30.39
C MET A 320 -10.51 -17.14 -29.24
N PRO A 321 -9.46 -16.30 -29.43
CA PRO A 321 -8.89 -15.51 -28.35
C PRO A 321 -9.82 -14.34 -28.00
N LEU A 322 -10.26 -14.27 -26.74
CA LEU A 322 -11.07 -13.15 -26.27
C LEU A 322 -10.17 -11.97 -25.90
N ALA A 323 -10.47 -10.84 -26.53
CA ALA A 323 -9.92 -9.55 -26.24
C ALA A 323 -10.21 -9.13 -24.79
N VAL A 324 -9.25 -8.41 -24.22
CA VAL A 324 -9.33 -7.69 -22.95
C VAL A 324 -10.58 -6.80 -22.95
N GLY A 325 -11.57 -7.12 -22.11
CA GLY A 325 -12.80 -6.33 -22.01
C GLY A 325 -13.77 -6.91 -20.99
N ALA A 326 -13.40 -6.91 -19.71
CA ALA A 326 -14.22 -7.45 -18.61
C ALA A 326 -15.27 -6.45 -18.06
N CYS A 327 -15.64 -5.44 -18.84
CA CYS A 327 -16.59 -4.41 -18.41
C CYS A 327 -17.63 -4.23 -19.53
N SER A 328 -18.86 -4.67 -19.30
CA SER A 328 -20.01 -4.31 -20.11
C SER A 328 -21.16 -3.94 -19.18
N ASP A 329 -21.85 -2.87 -19.60
CA ASP A 329 -22.82 -2.03 -18.89
C ASP A 329 -23.80 -2.74 -17.95
#